data_AF-A0A7V9M3T5-F1
#
_entry.id   AF-A0A7V9M3T5-F1
#
_cell.length_a   1.000
_cell.length_b   1.000
_cell.length_c   1.000
_cell.angle_alpha   90.00
_cell.angle_beta   90.00
_cell.angle_gamma   90.00
#
_symmetry.space_group_name_H-M   'P 1'
#
loop_
_entity.id
_entity.type
_entity.pdbx_description
1 polymer ?
#
loop_
_entity_poly.entity_id
_entity_poly.type
_entity_poly.pdbx_seq_one_letter_code
_entity_poly.pdbx_strand_id
1 'polypeptide(L)'
;AEMNELADLYAALSVFAYSATWVKRCVEGIRSNIGIVLEAIMYNNPYPYKFLDEAAWNQLVLKAFFTDKIVNRIIGLDDRANPQLASTLIDYAHERWAAKRPVNIQLWRLVGKFIDETNFSDIQNLFASGDVNARKAAALTCSQSEYEPAKNLLNSATELKNEILENKLNWMNLNA
;
A
#
# COMPACT_ATOMS: atom_id res chain seq x y z
N ALA A 1 29.72 8.31 -8.03
CA ALA A 1 28.73 7.28 -7.72
C ALA A 1 27.43 7.60 -8.43
N GLU A 2 27.34 7.48 -9.76
CA GLU A 2 26.31 8.31 -10.41
C GLU A 2 24.88 7.87 -10.08
N MET A 3 24.49 6.60 -10.25
CA MET A 3 23.18 6.13 -9.76
C MET A 3 23.20 4.65 -9.34
N ASN A 4 23.92 3.78 -10.05
CA ASN A 4 23.97 2.34 -9.74
C ASN A 4 24.69 2.06 -8.42
N GLU A 5 25.83 2.70 -8.16
CA GLU A 5 26.53 2.60 -6.87
C GLU A 5 25.62 3.02 -5.69
N LEU A 6 24.76 4.02 -5.93
CA LEU A 6 23.81 4.49 -4.92
C LEU A 6 22.68 3.47 -4.73
N ALA A 7 22.16 2.87 -5.79
CA ALA A 7 21.19 1.78 -5.72
C ALA A 7 21.78 0.55 -4.99
N ASP A 8 23.02 0.17 -5.30
CA ASP A 8 23.73 -0.94 -4.66
C ASP A 8 23.90 -0.69 -3.16
N LEU A 9 24.24 0.54 -2.76
CA LEU A 9 24.30 0.95 -1.36
C LEU A 9 22.95 0.73 -0.65
N TYR A 10 21.84 1.15 -1.27
CA TYR A 10 20.51 1.01 -0.68
C TYR A 10 20.03 -0.44 -0.59
N ALA A 11 20.29 -1.24 -1.62
CA ALA A 11 19.97 -2.66 -1.63
C ALA A 11 20.73 -3.43 -0.53
N ALA A 12 21.97 -3.01 -0.23
CA ALA A 12 22.82 -3.65 0.76
C ALA A 12 22.58 -3.19 2.22
N LEU A 13 21.70 -2.22 2.49
CA LEU A 13 21.52 -1.68 3.85
C LEU A 13 21.20 -2.75 4.92
N SER A 14 20.47 -3.78 4.55
CA SER A 14 20.08 -4.87 5.46
C SER A 14 21.25 -5.75 5.91
N VAL A 15 22.36 -5.78 5.16
CA VAL A 15 23.54 -6.59 5.45
C VAL A 15 24.72 -5.78 6.00
N PHE A 16 24.66 -4.45 5.97
CA PHE A 16 25.70 -3.62 6.56
C PHE A 16 25.73 -3.71 8.09
N ALA A 17 26.95 -3.67 8.62
CA ALA A 17 27.18 -3.53 10.06
C ALA A 17 26.47 -2.30 10.61
N TYR A 18 26.02 -2.40 11.86
CA TYR A 18 25.28 -1.35 12.56
C TYR A 18 24.04 -0.89 11.78
N SER A 19 23.24 -1.82 11.25
CA SER A 19 22.08 -1.52 10.37
C SER A 19 21.19 -0.38 10.92
N ALA A 20 20.95 -0.31 12.24
CA ALA A 20 20.17 0.76 12.86
C ALA A 20 20.72 2.20 12.64
N THR A 21 22.02 2.38 12.38
CA THR A 21 22.59 3.71 12.13
C THR A 21 22.28 4.25 10.73
N TRP A 22 21.83 3.41 9.81
CA TRP A 22 21.60 3.78 8.41
C TRP A 22 20.20 4.35 8.13
N VAL A 23 19.36 4.51 9.16
CA VAL A 23 17.97 5.00 9.01
C VAL A 23 17.94 6.36 8.30
N LYS A 24 18.79 7.30 8.72
CA LYS A 24 18.88 8.63 8.10
C LYS A 24 19.22 8.55 6.61
N ARG A 25 20.12 7.62 6.23
CA ARG A 25 20.49 7.39 4.83
C ARG A 25 19.30 6.84 4.04
N CYS A 26 18.60 5.83 4.57
CA CYS A 26 17.39 5.29 3.94
C CYS A 26 16.32 6.37 3.72
N VAL A 27 16.09 7.24 4.73
CA VAL A 27 15.14 8.36 4.64
C VAL A 27 15.55 9.38 3.57
N GLU A 28 16.83 9.67 3.44
CA GLU A 28 17.36 10.52 2.36
C GLU A 28 17.08 9.90 0.99
N GLY A 29 17.31 8.59 0.84
CA GLY A 29 17.02 7.85 -0.39
C GLY A 29 15.55 7.88 -0.79
N ILE A 30 14.62 7.78 0.17
CA ILE A 30 13.17 7.88 -0.09
C ILE A 30 12.79 9.26 -0.66
N ARG A 31 13.49 10.32 -0.26
CA ARG A 31 13.26 11.69 -0.76
C ARG A 31 13.80 11.90 -2.18
N SER A 32 14.62 10.99 -2.69
CA SER A 32 15.10 11.01 -4.08
C SER A 32 13.96 10.83 -5.08
N ASN A 33 14.13 11.38 -6.29
CA ASN A 33 13.28 11.10 -7.45
C ASN A 33 13.93 10.10 -8.42
N ILE A 34 15.06 9.49 -8.03
CA ILE A 34 15.79 8.53 -8.87
C ILE A 34 15.09 7.16 -8.76
N GLY A 35 14.50 6.71 -9.88
CA GLY A 35 13.68 5.50 -9.91
C GLY A 35 14.39 4.25 -9.37
N ILE A 36 15.62 3.99 -9.80
CA ILE A 36 16.38 2.81 -9.38
C ILE A 36 16.76 2.82 -7.89
N VAL A 37 16.92 4.01 -7.31
CA VAL A 37 17.19 4.17 -5.87
C VAL A 37 15.94 3.84 -5.07
N LEU A 38 14.79 4.36 -5.49
CA LEU A 38 13.51 4.04 -4.85
C LEU A 38 13.23 2.53 -4.93
N GLU A 39 13.52 1.90 -6.07
CA GLU A 39 13.34 0.45 -6.24
C GLU A 39 14.27 -0.36 -5.35
N ALA A 40 15.56 0.03 -5.24
CA ALA A 40 16.50 -0.63 -4.34
C ALA A 40 16.08 -0.52 -2.86
N ILE A 41 15.44 0.59 -2.48
CA ILE A 41 14.92 0.80 -1.13
C ILE A 41 13.63 0.00 -0.92
N MET A 42 12.69 0.04 -1.87
CA MET A 42 11.33 -0.47 -1.68
C MET A 42 11.21 -1.98 -1.96
N TYR A 43 11.88 -2.48 -2.99
CA TYR A 43 11.61 -3.81 -3.53
C TYR A 43 12.45 -4.89 -2.88
N ASN A 44 11.77 -5.87 -2.29
CA ASN A 44 12.37 -7.06 -1.69
C ASN A 44 13.47 -6.72 -0.66
N ASN A 45 13.42 -5.52 -0.08
CA ASN A 45 14.39 -5.03 0.87
C ASN A 45 13.77 -5.09 2.28
N PRO A 46 14.30 -5.90 3.20
CA PRO A 46 13.74 -6.01 4.55
C PRO A 46 14.09 -4.81 5.44
N TYR A 47 15.02 -3.97 4.99
CA TYR A 47 15.54 -2.86 5.79
C TYR A 47 14.45 -1.84 6.18
N PRO A 48 13.62 -1.32 5.25
CA PRO A 48 12.63 -0.31 5.63
C PRO A 48 11.59 -0.82 6.63
N TYR A 49 11.13 -2.07 6.43
CA TYR A 49 10.19 -2.73 7.33
C TYR A 49 10.73 -2.78 8.76
N LYS A 50 11.99 -3.21 8.93
CA LYS A 50 12.62 -3.44 10.23
C LYS A 50 13.05 -2.17 10.96
N PHE A 51 13.48 -1.13 10.23
CA PHE A 51 14.21 -0.01 10.83
C PHE A 51 13.55 1.36 10.68
N LEU A 52 12.62 1.57 9.74
CA LEU A 52 11.94 2.87 9.66
C LEU A 52 10.94 3.02 10.80
N ASP A 53 10.89 4.20 11.40
CA ASP A 53 9.76 4.59 12.23
C ASP A 53 8.49 4.72 11.38
N GLU A 54 7.34 4.91 12.04
CA GLU A 54 6.04 5.00 11.37
C GLU A 54 5.97 6.16 10.37
N ALA A 55 6.52 7.33 10.72
CA ALA A 55 6.48 8.50 9.85
C ALA A 55 7.28 8.28 8.56
N ALA A 56 8.50 7.77 8.65
CA ALA A 56 9.33 7.46 7.50
C ALA A 56 8.77 6.31 6.67
N TRP A 57 8.17 5.31 7.31
CA TRP A 57 7.46 4.24 6.63
C TRP A 57 6.29 4.77 5.79
N ASN A 58 5.45 5.63 6.38
CA ASN A 58 4.31 6.23 5.69
C ASN A 58 4.76 7.05 4.48
N GLN A 59 5.87 7.80 4.61
CA GLN A 59 6.48 8.53 3.50
C GLN A 59 6.97 7.61 2.39
N LEU A 60 7.59 6.46 2.72
CA LEU A 60 8.00 5.47 1.72
C LEU A 60 6.79 4.92 0.96
N VAL A 61 5.71 4.56 1.65
CA VAL A 61 4.51 4.00 1.02
C VAL A 61 3.80 5.03 0.14
N LEU A 62 3.63 6.26 0.62
CA LEU A 62 3.07 7.36 -0.19
C LEU A 62 3.92 7.62 -1.44
N LYS A 63 5.24 7.66 -1.29
CA LYS A 63 6.17 7.81 -2.41
C LYS A 63 6.02 6.68 -3.44
N ALA A 64 5.79 5.45 -2.98
CA ALA A 64 5.58 4.30 -3.85
C ALA A 64 4.33 4.49 -4.74
N PHE A 65 3.21 4.94 -4.17
CA PHE A 65 2.00 5.24 -4.94
C PHE A 65 2.18 6.46 -5.87
N PHE A 66 2.86 7.51 -5.42
CA PHE A 66 3.09 8.72 -6.23
C PHE A 66 4.01 8.49 -7.44
N THR A 67 4.84 7.45 -7.37
CA THR A 67 5.79 7.10 -8.42
C THR A 67 5.46 5.77 -9.11
N ASP A 68 4.20 5.33 -9.01
CA ASP A 68 3.63 4.15 -9.65
C ASP A 68 4.48 2.88 -9.46
N LYS A 69 5.00 2.69 -8.24
CA LYS A 69 5.79 1.50 -7.88
C LYS A 69 4.91 0.28 -7.62
N ILE A 70 5.50 -0.90 -7.83
CA ILE A 70 4.88 -2.20 -7.58
C ILE A 70 4.90 -2.46 -6.07
N VAL A 71 3.88 -1.98 -5.37
CA VAL A 71 3.79 -2.05 -3.91
C VAL A 71 3.79 -3.49 -3.36
N ASN A 72 3.39 -4.47 -4.16
CA ASN A 72 3.47 -5.91 -3.81
C ASN A 72 4.91 -6.40 -3.55
N ARG A 73 5.93 -5.66 -3.99
CA ARG A 73 7.33 -5.97 -3.71
C ARG A 73 7.84 -5.33 -2.41
N ILE A 74 7.02 -4.53 -1.73
CA ILE A 74 7.37 -3.92 -0.44
C ILE A 74 7.12 -4.93 0.68
N ILE A 75 8.19 -5.35 1.35
CA ILE A 75 8.12 -6.33 2.44
C ILE A 75 7.36 -5.73 3.62
N GLY A 76 6.37 -6.46 4.14
CA GLY A 76 5.60 -6.10 5.34
C GLY A 76 4.63 -4.92 5.13
N LEU A 77 4.20 -4.69 3.89
CA LEU A 77 3.25 -3.63 3.54
C LEU A 77 1.98 -3.66 4.41
N ASP A 78 1.34 -4.83 4.51
CA ASP A 78 0.08 -5.03 5.27
C ASP A 78 0.28 -5.04 6.78
N ASP A 79 1.45 -5.52 7.21
CA ASP A 79 1.81 -5.66 8.62
C ASP A 79 2.01 -4.29 9.26
N ARG A 80 2.54 -3.33 8.49
CA ARG A 80 2.80 -1.96 8.94
C ARG A 80 1.75 -0.96 8.47
N ALA A 81 0.61 -1.43 7.98
CA ALA A 81 -0.56 -0.58 7.77
C ALA A 81 -0.96 0.07 9.11
N ASN A 82 -1.26 1.36 9.10
CA ASN A 82 -1.60 2.14 10.29
C ASN A 82 -2.67 3.20 9.98
N PRO A 83 -3.40 3.71 10.98
CA PRO A 83 -4.50 4.64 10.77
C PRO A 83 -4.08 5.92 10.05
N GLN A 84 -2.90 6.47 10.38
CA GLN A 84 -2.41 7.69 9.76
C GLN A 84 -2.13 7.49 8.27
N LEU A 85 -1.49 6.37 7.90
CA LEU A 85 -1.26 6.00 6.51
C LEU A 85 -2.57 5.81 5.75
N ALA A 86 -3.54 5.11 6.32
CA ALA A 86 -4.84 4.90 5.71
C ALA A 86 -5.56 6.22 5.42
N SER A 87 -5.62 7.12 6.41
CA SER A 87 -6.21 8.46 6.24
C SER A 87 -5.52 9.26 5.13
N THR A 88 -4.19 9.33 5.12
CA THR A 88 -3.46 10.09 4.09
C THR A 88 -3.63 9.47 2.69
N LEU A 89 -3.78 8.15 2.59
CA LEU A 89 -4.05 7.47 1.32
C LEU A 89 -5.49 7.72 0.82
N ILE A 90 -6.47 7.83 1.72
CA ILE A 90 -7.83 8.23 1.36
C ILE A 90 -7.84 9.66 0.82
N ASP A 91 -7.17 10.60 1.50
CA ASP A 91 -7.04 11.99 1.03
C ASP A 91 -6.43 12.04 -0.38
N TYR A 92 -5.36 11.26 -0.61
CA TYR A 92 -4.77 11.12 -1.93
C TYR A 92 -5.74 10.54 -2.98
N ALA A 93 -6.54 9.54 -2.62
CA ALA A 93 -7.55 8.98 -3.52
C ALA A 93 -8.61 10.04 -3.90
N HIS A 94 -9.07 10.85 -2.95
CA HIS A 94 -9.98 11.97 -3.19
C HIS A 94 -9.38 13.00 -4.13
N GLU A 95 -8.11 13.41 -3.93
CA GLU A 95 -7.41 14.33 -4.83
C GLU A 95 -7.35 13.79 -6.28
N ARG A 96 -7.06 12.50 -6.43
CA ARG A 96 -7.00 11.84 -7.75
C ARG A 96 -8.37 11.77 -8.41
N TRP A 97 -9.41 11.40 -7.68
CA TRP A 97 -10.79 11.38 -8.19
C TRP A 97 -11.28 12.76 -8.60
N ALA A 98 -11.03 13.79 -7.80
CA ALA A 98 -11.33 15.18 -8.14
C ALA A 98 -10.64 15.63 -9.43
N ALA A 99 -9.41 15.13 -9.67
CA ALA A 99 -8.66 15.37 -10.90
C ALA A 99 -9.02 14.41 -12.06
N LYS A 100 -10.03 13.53 -11.90
CA LYS A 100 -10.40 12.47 -12.87
C LYS A 100 -9.23 11.57 -13.27
N ARG A 101 -8.30 11.34 -12.36
CA ARG A 101 -7.15 10.45 -12.55
C ARG A 101 -7.43 9.10 -11.88
N PRO A 102 -6.93 7.99 -12.45
CA PRO A 102 -7.09 6.68 -11.82
C PRO A 102 -6.36 6.63 -10.47
N VAL A 103 -6.95 5.89 -9.53
CA VAL A 103 -6.35 5.54 -8.24
C VAL A 103 -5.83 4.11 -8.35
N ASN A 104 -4.62 3.85 -7.86
CA ASN A 104 -4.11 2.49 -7.78
C ASN A 104 -4.94 1.70 -6.76
N ILE A 105 -5.64 0.66 -7.22
CA ILE A 105 -6.54 -0.14 -6.37
C ILE A 105 -5.84 -0.85 -5.20
N GLN A 106 -4.52 -1.09 -5.31
CA GLN A 106 -3.72 -1.69 -4.23
C GLN A 106 -3.61 -0.76 -3.01
N LEU A 107 -3.97 0.52 -3.14
CA LEU A 107 -4.07 1.46 -2.03
C LEU A 107 -5.05 0.99 -0.96
N TRP A 108 -6.19 0.43 -1.36
CA TRP A 108 -7.28 0.04 -0.45
C TRP A 108 -6.90 -1.10 0.49
N ARG A 109 -5.89 -1.90 0.13
CA ARG A 109 -5.24 -2.89 0.99
C ARG A 109 -4.78 -2.34 2.33
N LEU A 110 -4.37 -1.07 2.36
CA LEU A 110 -3.87 -0.40 3.55
C LEU A 110 -4.97 0.28 4.37
N VAL A 111 -6.21 0.31 3.85
CA VAL A 111 -7.37 0.95 4.47
C VAL A 111 -8.24 -0.07 5.20
N GLY A 112 -8.24 -1.35 4.80
CA GLY A 112 -9.21 -2.36 5.27
C GLY A 112 -9.38 -2.47 6.79
N LYS A 113 -8.27 -2.47 7.54
CA LYS A 113 -8.27 -2.54 9.02
C LYS A 113 -8.78 -1.26 9.71
N PHE A 114 -8.91 -0.17 8.96
CA PHE A 114 -9.19 1.19 9.45
C PHE A 114 -10.45 1.79 8.83
N ILE A 115 -11.33 0.94 8.29
CA ILE A 115 -12.65 1.40 7.81
C ILE A 115 -13.48 1.85 9.01
N ASP A 116 -14.12 3.00 8.88
CA ASP A 116 -15.05 3.55 9.87
C ASP A 116 -16.18 4.35 9.17
N GLU A 117 -17.00 5.03 9.95
CA GLU A 117 -18.11 5.83 9.44
C GLU A 117 -17.70 6.98 8.51
N THR A 118 -16.45 7.47 8.62
CA THR A 118 -15.98 8.63 7.85
C THR A 118 -15.54 8.25 6.45
N ASN A 119 -15.03 7.03 6.26
CA ASN A 119 -14.46 6.57 4.99
C ASN A 119 -15.24 5.42 4.33
N PHE A 120 -16.26 4.87 5.00
CA PHE A 120 -17.02 3.75 4.44
C PHE A 120 -17.73 4.08 3.12
N SER A 121 -18.15 5.33 2.93
CA SER A 121 -18.77 5.79 1.67
C SER A 121 -17.83 5.63 0.47
N ASP A 122 -16.52 5.80 0.65
CA ASP A 122 -15.53 5.57 -0.40
C ASP A 122 -15.48 4.11 -0.82
N ILE A 123 -15.57 3.20 0.15
CA ILE A 123 -15.61 1.75 -0.08
C ILE A 123 -16.90 1.38 -0.81
N GLN A 124 -18.04 1.96 -0.43
CA GLN A 124 -19.32 1.75 -1.12
C GLN A 124 -19.25 2.22 -2.58
N ASN A 125 -18.67 3.39 -2.83
CA ASN A 125 -18.47 3.91 -4.19
C ASN A 125 -17.57 3.00 -5.02
N LEU A 126 -16.48 2.49 -4.41
CA LEU A 126 -15.58 1.54 -5.06
C LEU A 126 -16.29 0.21 -5.38
N PHE A 127 -17.13 -0.27 -4.48
CA PHE A 127 -17.93 -1.50 -4.63
C PHE A 127 -19.01 -1.37 -5.70
N ALA A 128 -19.62 -0.19 -5.83
CA ALA A 128 -20.62 0.12 -6.85
C ALA A 128 -20.01 0.47 -8.22
N SER A 129 -18.68 0.57 -8.32
CA SER A 129 -17.98 0.92 -9.56
C SER A 129 -18.26 -0.07 -10.69
N GLY A 130 -18.31 0.44 -11.93
CA GLY A 130 -18.36 -0.38 -13.13
C GLY A 130 -17.08 -1.19 -13.35
N ASP A 131 -15.95 -0.76 -12.79
CA ASP A 131 -14.66 -1.46 -12.87
C ASP A 131 -14.65 -2.71 -11.98
N VAL A 132 -14.47 -3.87 -12.62
CA VAL A 132 -14.40 -5.18 -11.95
C VAL A 132 -13.28 -5.23 -10.92
N ASN A 133 -12.13 -4.63 -11.20
CA ASN A 133 -10.99 -4.66 -10.30
C ASN A 133 -11.20 -3.76 -9.09
N ALA A 134 -11.87 -2.61 -9.27
CA ALA A 134 -12.30 -1.77 -8.18
C ALA A 134 -13.24 -2.52 -7.23
N ARG A 135 -14.25 -3.23 -7.77
CA ARG A 135 -15.17 -4.04 -6.95
C ARG A 135 -14.45 -5.15 -6.18
N LYS A 136 -13.52 -5.84 -6.83
CA LYS A 136 -12.68 -6.87 -6.19
C LYS A 136 -11.81 -6.29 -5.08
N ALA A 137 -11.20 -5.12 -5.30
CA ALA A 137 -10.44 -4.39 -4.29
C ALA A 137 -11.32 -4.02 -3.09
N ALA A 138 -12.53 -3.50 -3.35
CA ALA A 138 -13.49 -3.16 -2.30
C ALA A 138 -13.87 -4.39 -1.45
N ALA A 139 -14.15 -5.53 -2.10
CA ALA A 139 -14.45 -6.78 -1.41
C ALA A 139 -13.29 -7.27 -0.53
N LEU A 140 -12.05 -7.25 -1.05
CA LEU A 140 -10.86 -7.57 -0.26
C LEU A 140 -10.66 -6.62 0.92
N THR A 141 -10.91 -5.33 0.71
CA THR A 141 -10.80 -4.29 1.74
C THR A 141 -11.82 -4.53 2.86
N CYS A 142 -13.08 -4.80 2.50
CA CYS A 142 -14.12 -5.20 3.46
C CYS A 142 -13.77 -6.48 4.23
N SER A 143 -13.12 -7.46 3.59
CA SER A 143 -12.75 -8.73 4.24
C SER A 143 -11.73 -8.58 5.36
N GLN A 144 -10.97 -7.48 5.37
CA GLN A 144 -9.96 -7.17 6.37
C GLN A 144 -10.47 -6.26 7.50
N SER A 145 -11.74 -5.86 7.43
CA SER A 145 -12.33 -4.88 8.33
C SER A 145 -13.10 -5.52 9.48
N GLU A 146 -12.99 -4.91 10.66
CA GLU A 146 -13.85 -5.22 11.79
C GLU A 146 -15.15 -4.38 11.82
N TYR A 147 -15.29 -3.41 10.90
CA TYR A 147 -16.44 -2.52 10.82
C TYR A 147 -17.69 -3.26 10.30
N GLU A 148 -18.75 -3.30 11.11
CA GLU A 148 -19.93 -4.12 10.83
C GLU A 148 -20.61 -3.79 9.49
N PRO A 149 -20.79 -2.52 9.08
CA PRO A 149 -21.29 -2.20 7.75
C PRO A 149 -20.43 -2.74 6.59
N ALA A 150 -19.10 -2.79 6.76
CA ALA A 150 -18.21 -3.35 5.75
C ALA A 150 -18.36 -4.87 5.62
N LYS A 151 -18.53 -5.58 6.75
CA LYS A 151 -18.85 -7.02 6.77
C LYS A 151 -20.18 -7.31 6.07
N ASN A 152 -21.20 -6.49 6.34
CA ASN A 152 -22.51 -6.62 5.70
C ASN A 152 -22.45 -6.39 4.18
N LEU A 153 -21.68 -5.40 3.73
CA LEU A 153 -21.44 -5.17 2.31
C LEU A 153 -20.80 -6.39 1.64
N LEU A 154 -19.75 -6.97 2.24
CA LEU A 154 -19.15 -8.20 1.72
C LEU A 154 -20.12 -9.39 1.72
N ASN A 155 -20.95 -9.53 2.76
CA ASN A 155 -21.95 -10.61 2.85
C ASN A 155 -22.99 -10.54 1.72
N SER A 156 -23.32 -9.34 1.24
CA SER A 156 -24.21 -9.15 0.08
C SER A 156 -23.62 -9.65 -1.25
N ALA A 157 -22.29 -9.76 -1.34
CA ALA A 157 -21.58 -10.23 -2.53
C ALA A 157 -20.99 -11.63 -2.30
N THR A 158 -21.87 -12.61 -2.19
CA THR A 158 -21.52 -13.98 -1.80
C THR A 158 -20.46 -14.62 -2.72
N GLU A 159 -20.50 -14.32 -4.03
CA GLU A 159 -19.51 -14.83 -4.99
C GLU A 159 -18.09 -14.32 -4.68
N LEU A 160 -17.92 -13.01 -4.55
CA LEU A 160 -16.62 -12.41 -4.20
C LEU A 160 -16.14 -12.86 -2.82
N LYS A 161 -17.05 -12.98 -1.86
CA LYS A 161 -16.72 -13.51 -0.52
C LYS A 161 -16.18 -14.94 -0.60
N ASN A 162 -16.82 -15.81 -1.39
CA ASN A 162 -16.36 -17.18 -1.58
C ASN A 162 -15.00 -17.24 -2.30
N GLU A 163 -14.78 -16.41 -3.33
CA GLU A 163 -13.48 -16.32 -4.01
C GLU A 163 -12.35 -15.92 -3.04
N ILE A 164 -12.62 -15.02 -2.10
CA ILE A 164 -11.64 -14.61 -1.07
C ILE A 164 -11.36 -15.76 -0.10
N LEU A 165 -12.41 -16.44 0.40
CA LEU A 165 -12.27 -17.57 1.33
C LEU A 165 -11.52 -18.75 0.72
N GLU A 166 -11.74 -19.02 -0.57
CA GLU A 166 -11.04 -20.04 -1.35
C GLU A 166 -9.64 -19.58 -1.82
N ASN A 167 -9.22 -18.37 -1.44
CA ASN A 167 -7.96 -17.72 -1.84
C ASN A 167 -7.79 -17.58 -3.38
N LYS A 168 -8.90 -17.65 -4.13
CA LYS A 168 -8.97 -17.35 -5.57
C LYS A 168 -8.87 -15.86 -5.86
N LEU A 169 -9.28 -15.03 -4.90
CA LEU A 169 -9.10 -13.58 -4.94
C LEU A 169 -8.25 -13.14 -3.73
N ASN A 170 -7.11 -12.51 -4.00
CA ASN A 170 -6.24 -11.92 -2.99
C ASN A 170 -5.45 -10.73 -3.59
N TRP A 171 -4.77 -9.96 -2.74
CA TRP A 171 -4.03 -8.78 -3.20
C TRP A 171 -2.88 -9.08 -4.16
N MET A 172 -2.35 -10.30 -4.14
CA MET A 172 -1.25 -10.70 -5.05
C MET A 172 -1.74 -11.02 -6.46
N ASN A 173 -2.98 -11.49 -6.61
CA ASN A 173 -3.56 -11.81 -7.92
C ASN A 173 -4.55 -10.74 -8.44
N LEU A 174 -4.88 -9.74 -7.61
CA LEU A 174 -5.59 -8.56 -8.03
C LEU A 174 -4.65 -7.61 -8.78
N ASN A 175 -4.69 -7.65 -10.12
CA ASN A 175 -3.81 -6.92 -11.03
C ASN A 175 -2.31 -7.25 -10.84
N ALA A 176 -1.99 -8.54 -10.98
CA ALA A 176 -0.72 -8.97 -11.55
C ALA A 176 -0.73 -8.79 -13.07
#